data_AF-A0A2H6LF77-F1
#
_entry.id   AF-A0A2H6LF77-F1
#
_cell.length_a   1.000
_cell.length_b   1.000
_cell.length_c   1.000
_cell.angle_alpha   90.00
_cell.angle_beta   90.00
_cell.angle_gamma   90.00
#
_symmetry.space_group_name_H-M   'P 1'
#
loop_
_entity.id
_entity.type
_entity.pdbx_description
1 polymer ?
#
loop_
_entity_poly.entity_id
_entity_poly.type
_entity_poly.pdbx_seq_one_letter_code
_entity_poly.pdbx_strand_id
1 'polypeptide(L)'
;MLTLTQYLERILVWLQLNQPSFASSLQPGLTRLQIQEKVQNLPLVLSEEFYELYQWRNGVTYGDENFAIFYPPYTFNSLEFAIEEYYKLIKYAHKFSEQNWVDPAEIWNNKWLPIFSFDKEYICIISDENNIEVSQVLHKLMGGGEPIIKYTSLANMMRTIAECYETGIYYVSEHGDLEIDEIRADQIRLQYNDLFENY
;
A
#
# COMPACT_ATOMS: atom_id res chain seq x y z
N MET A 1 -16.13 13.95 -7.52
CA MET A 1 -14.85 13.27 -7.21
C MET A 1 -14.99 11.83 -7.62
N LEU A 2 -13.95 11.22 -8.18
CA LEU A 2 -13.95 9.79 -8.46
C LEU A 2 -13.73 9.00 -7.16
N THR A 3 -14.33 7.81 -7.02
CA THR A 3 -14.13 6.89 -5.89
C THR A 3 -12.78 6.15 -6.01
N LEU A 4 -12.29 5.53 -4.93
CA LEU A 4 -11.05 4.76 -4.94
C LEU A 4 -11.07 3.69 -6.06
N THR A 5 -12.17 2.96 -6.20
CA THR A 5 -12.38 1.95 -7.25
C THR A 5 -12.18 2.51 -8.66
N GLN A 6 -12.63 3.74 -8.93
CA GLN A 6 -12.49 4.32 -10.26
C GLN A 6 -11.02 4.59 -10.63
N TYR A 7 -10.16 4.93 -9.66
CA TYR A 7 -8.73 5.03 -9.89
C TYR A 7 -8.07 3.66 -10.04
N LEU A 8 -8.50 2.68 -9.23
CA LEU A 8 -8.03 1.30 -9.33
C LEU A 8 -8.33 0.68 -10.70
N GLU A 9 -9.50 0.94 -11.28
CA GLU A 9 -9.86 0.48 -12.63
C GLU A 9 -8.99 1.12 -13.72
N ARG A 10 -8.63 2.41 -13.58
CA ARG A 10 -7.71 3.09 -14.51
C ARG A 10 -6.33 2.44 -14.48
N ILE A 11 -5.83 2.13 -13.29
CA ILE A 11 -4.58 1.39 -13.11
C ILE A 11 -4.68 0.01 -13.75
N LEU A 12 -5.77 -0.72 -13.49
CA LEU A 12 -5.98 -2.05 -14.06
C LEU A 12 -5.98 -2.07 -15.59
N VAL A 13 -6.65 -1.10 -16.22
CA VAL A 13 -6.65 -0.97 -17.69
C VAL A 13 -5.23 -0.80 -18.22
N TRP A 14 -4.42 0.04 -17.57
CA TRP A 14 -3.02 0.21 -17.97
C TRP A 14 -2.22 -1.09 -17.80
N LEU A 15 -2.37 -1.77 -16.66
CA LEU A 15 -1.69 -3.03 -16.38
C LEU A 15 -2.10 -4.13 -17.36
N GLN A 16 -3.37 -4.23 -17.75
CA GLN A 16 -3.84 -5.20 -18.74
C GLN A 16 -3.19 -5.00 -20.12
N LEU A 17 -2.91 -3.75 -20.49
CA LEU A 17 -2.30 -3.42 -21.78
C LEU A 17 -0.78 -3.60 -21.78
N ASN A 18 -0.11 -3.27 -20.67
CA ASN A 18 1.35 -3.16 -20.62
C ASN A 18 2.03 -4.26 -19.80
N GLN A 19 1.32 -4.85 -18.83
CA GLN A 19 1.80 -5.88 -17.90
C GLN A 19 0.74 -6.98 -17.69
N PRO A 20 0.25 -7.65 -18.76
CA PRO A 20 -0.91 -8.53 -18.72
C PRO A 20 -0.75 -9.74 -17.78
N SER A 21 0.48 -10.25 -17.63
CA SER A 21 0.79 -11.33 -16.68
C SER A 21 0.51 -10.90 -15.25
N PHE A 22 0.94 -9.69 -14.87
CA PHE A 22 0.65 -9.15 -13.55
C PHE A 22 -0.84 -8.84 -13.37
N ALA A 23 -1.48 -8.19 -14.34
CA ALA A 23 -2.91 -7.90 -14.26
C ALA A 23 -3.75 -9.17 -14.02
N SER A 24 -3.32 -10.30 -14.58
CA SER A 24 -3.97 -11.60 -14.40
C SER A 24 -3.67 -12.28 -13.06
N SER A 25 -2.60 -11.88 -12.37
CA SER A 25 -2.22 -12.39 -11.04
C SER A 25 -3.04 -11.78 -9.90
N LEU A 26 -3.70 -10.64 -10.14
CA LEU A 26 -4.55 -9.98 -9.15
C LEU A 26 -5.74 -10.87 -8.81
N GLN A 27 -5.79 -11.30 -7.55
CA GLN A 27 -6.83 -12.16 -7.02
C GLN A 27 -8.20 -11.45 -7.08
N PRO A 28 -9.30 -12.18 -7.29
CA PRO A 28 -10.65 -11.61 -7.16
C PRO A 28 -10.83 -10.88 -5.83
N GLY A 29 -11.59 -9.78 -5.86
CA GLY A 29 -11.97 -9.06 -4.65
C GLY A 29 -12.76 -9.92 -3.69
N LEU A 30 -12.64 -9.60 -2.40
CA LEU A 30 -13.36 -10.26 -1.32
C LEU A 30 -14.71 -9.59 -1.09
N THR A 31 -15.68 -10.33 -0.54
CA THR A 31 -16.88 -9.71 -0.01
C THR A 31 -16.57 -8.99 1.31
N ARG A 32 -17.39 -7.99 1.67
CA ARG A 32 -17.29 -7.29 2.96
C ARG A 32 -17.26 -8.26 4.15
N LEU A 33 -18.13 -9.28 4.13
CA LEU A 33 -18.19 -10.30 5.18
C LEU A 33 -16.88 -11.10 5.28
N GLN A 34 -16.33 -11.54 4.15
CA GLN A 34 -15.04 -12.26 4.14
C GLN A 34 -13.91 -11.39 4.69
N ILE A 35 -13.89 -10.09 4.37
CA ILE A 35 -12.89 -9.17 4.93
C ILE A 35 -13.08 -9.05 6.44
N GLN A 36 -14.31 -8.82 6.91
CA GLN A 36 -14.64 -8.71 8.33
C GLN A 36 -14.24 -9.96 9.12
N GLU A 37 -14.51 -11.15 8.59
CA GLU A 37 -14.10 -12.43 9.20
C GLU A 37 -12.57 -12.57 9.30
N LYS A 38 -11.83 -12.09 8.29
CA LYS A 38 -10.35 -12.15 8.28
C LYS A 38 -9.74 -11.16 9.28
N VAL A 39 -10.29 -9.95 9.38
CA VAL A 39 -9.74 -8.89 10.24
C VAL A 39 -10.30 -8.88 11.65
N GLN A 40 -11.23 -9.77 12.01
CA GLN A 40 -11.94 -9.76 13.30
C GLN A 40 -11.01 -9.76 14.53
N ASN A 41 -9.81 -10.35 14.41
CA ASN A 41 -8.83 -10.44 15.51
C ASN A 41 -7.72 -9.37 15.41
N LEU A 42 -7.77 -8.54 14.37
CA LEU A 42 -6.80 -7.48 14.16
C LEU A 42 -7.13 -6.33 15.13
N PRO A 43 -6.17 -5.85 15.94
CA PRO A 43 -6.43 -4.78 16.91
C PRO A 43 -6.42 -3.40 16.25
N LEU A 44 -7.06 -3.28 15.08
CA LEU A 44 -7.09 -2.09 14.25
C LEU A 44 -8.53 -1.73 13.89
N VAL A 45 -8.83 -0.43 13.91
CA VAL A 45 -10.02 0.13 13.24
C VAL A 45 -9.64 0.47 11.80
N LEU A 46 -10.32 -0.15 10.84
CA LEU A 46 -10.00 -0.06 9.42
C LEU A 46 -11.04 0.81 8.71
N SER A 47 -10.57 1.64 7.78
CA SER A 47 -11.42 2.60 7.05
C SER A 47 -12.27 1.97 5.96
N GLU A 48 -13.29 2.69 5.48
CA GLU A 48 -14.09 2.30 4.32
C GLU A 48 -13.23 2.13 3.06
N GLU A 49 -12.22 2.99 2.84
CA GLU A 49 -11.27 2.83 1.73
C GLU A 49 -10.50 1.50 1.80
N PHE A 50 -10.15 1.00 2.99
CA PHE A 50 -9.53 -0.32 3.13
C PHE A 50 -10.45 -1.44 2.64
N TYR A 51 -11.73 -1.39 3.02
CA TYR A 51 -12.71 -2.37 2.55
C TYR A 51 -12.91 -2.24 1.04
N GLU A 52 -13.02 -1.03 0.50
CA GLU A 52 -13.15 -0.79 -0.95
C GLU A 52 -11.96 -1.37 -1.74
N LEU A 53 -10.72 -1.19 -1.24
CA LEU A 53 -9.52 -1.75 -1.87
C LEU A 53 -9.57 -3.28 -1.97
N TYR A 54 -9.85 -3.97 -0.87
CA TYR A 54 -9.86 -5.44 -0.83
C TYR A 54 -11.14 -6.04 -1.44
N GLN A 55 -12.23 -5.27 -1.54
CA GLN A 55 -13.41 -5.63 -2.33
C GLN A 55 -13.16 -5.53 -3.83
N TRP A 56 -12.22 -4.69 -4.26
CA TRP A 56 -11.81 -4.60 -5.65
C TRP A 56 -10.93 -5.79 -6.05
N ARG A 57 -9.78 -6.00 -5.36
CA ARG A 57 -8.89 -7.15 -5.57
C ARG A 57 -8.21 -7.55 -4.27
N ASN A 58 -7.93 -8.85 -4.09
CA ASN A 58 -7.22 -9.35 -2.91
C ASN A 58 -5.70 -9.46 -3.12
N GLY A 59 -5.07 -8.40 -3.63
CA GLY A 59 -3.64 -8.40 -3.94
C GLY A 59 -3.24 -9.54 -4.88
N VAL A 60 -1.98 -9.94 -4.80
CA VAL A 60 -1.43 -11.08 -5.54
C VAL A 60 -1.25 -12.31 -4.68
N THR A 61 -1.08 -13.46 -5.33
CA THR A 61 -0.85 -14.74 -4.65
C THR A 61 0.55 -14.75 -4.02
N TYR A 62 0.64 -15.33 -2.82
CA TYR A 62 1.91 -15.53 -2.13
C TYR A 62 2.90 -16.29 -3.03
N GLY A 63 4.12 -15.77 -3.16
CA GLY A 63 5.16 -16.34 -4.04
C GLY A 63 5.23 -15.75 -5.46
N ASP A 64 4.23 -14.98 -5.89
CA ASP A 64 4.29 -14.20 -7.15
C ASP A 64 4.91 -12.80 -6.95
N GLU A 65 5.31 -12.48 -5.71
CA GLU A 65 5.77 -11.15 -5.27
C GLU A 65 6.91 -10.56 -6.11
N ASN A 66 7.79 -11.43 -6.64
CA ASN A 66 8.95 -11.02 -7.43
C ASN A 66 8.59 -10.55 -8.86
N PHE A 67 7.35 -10.77 -9.31
CA PHE A 67 6.91 -10.48 -10.68
C PHE A 67 5.70 -9.54 -10.72
N ALA A 68 5.18 -9.15 -9.56
CA ALA A 68 3.85 -8.59 -9.40
C ALA A 68 3.85 -7.14 -8.89
N ILE A 69 4.60 -6.28 -9.57
CA ILE A 69 4.73 -4.86 -9.21
C ILE A 69 3.43 -4.13 -9.55
N PHE A 70 2.69 -3.68 -8.53
CA PHE A 70 1.47 -2.89 -8.69
C PHE A 70 1.75 -1.45 -9.10
N TYR A 71 2.78 -0.86 -8.50
CA TYR A 71 3.41 0.38 -8.93
C TYR A 71 4.87 0.35 -8.48
N PRO A 72 5.81 0.96 -9.20
CA PRO A 72 7.23 0.78 -8.91
C PRO A 72 7.61 1.19 -7.49
N PRO A 73 8.30 0.33 -6.69
CA PRO A 73 8.58 -1.11 -6.90
C PRO A 73 7.66 -2.05 -6.10
N TYR A 74 6.54 -1.55 -5.58
CA TYR A 74 5.69 -2.22 -4.60
C TYR A 74 4.69 -3.22 -5.19
N THR A 75 4.59 -4.36 -4.52
CA THR A 75 3.58 -5.38 -4.76
C THR A 75 2.34 -5.15 -3.89
N PHE A 76 1.15 -5.37 -4.44
CA PHE A 76 -0.11 -5.30 -3.69
C PHE A 76 -0.35 -6.61 -2.91
N ASN A 77 -0.28 -6.51 -1.58
CA ASN A 77 -0.37 -7.67 -0.71
C ASN A 77 -1.81 -8.19 -0.61
N SER A 78 -1.97 -9.51 -0.68
CA SER A 78 -3.23 -10.14 -0.25
C SER A 78 -3.51 -9.80 1.21
N LEU A 79 -4.79 -9.80 1.58
CA LEU A 79 -5.21 -9.46 2.93
C LEU A 79 -4.60 -10.43 3.96
N GLU A 80 -4.53 -11.71 3.61
CA GLU A 80 -3.91 -12.74 4.43
C GLU A 80 -2.44 -12.44 4.70
N PHE A 81 -1.68 -12.10 3.65
CA PHE A 81 -0.27 -11.74 3.79
C PHE A 81 -0.09 -10.46 4.60
N ALA A 82 -0.89 -9.42 4.35
CA ALA A 82 -0.83 -8.17 5.09
C ALA A 82 -1.04 -8.38 6.61
N ILE A 83 -1.99 -9.25 6.98
CA ILE A 83 -2.24 -9.62 8.38
C ILE A 83 -1.09 -10.44 8.98
N GLU A 84 -0.59 -11.45 8.26
CA GLU A 84 0.54 -12.25 8.72
C GLU A 84 1.79 -11.37 8.94
N GLU A 85 2.09 -10.52 7.97
CA GLU A 85 3.25 -9.63 7.99
C GLU A 85 3.13 -8.59 9.10
N TYR A 86 1.93 -8.05 9.35
CA TYR A 86 1.65 -7.19 10.51
C TYR A 86 2.08 -7.84 11.83
N TYR A 87 1.61 -9.06 12.12
CA TYR A 87 1.96 -9.73 13.38
C TYR A 87 3.44 -10.11 13.45
N LYS A 88 4.05 -10.49 12.32
CA LYS A 88 5.48 -10.77 12.23
C LYS A 88 6.32 -9.53 12.52
N LEU A 89 5.93 -8.36 12.01
CA LEU A 89 6.62 -7.09 12.24
C LEU A 89 6.48 -6.62 13.68
N ILE A 90 5.29 -6.78 14.29
CA ILE A 90 5.09 -6.51 15.73
C ILE A 90 5.99 -7.41 16.57
N LYS A 91 6.02 -8.72 16.29
CA LYS A 91 6.88 -9.66 17.00
C LYS A 91 8.36 -9.33 16.84
N TYR A 92 8.77 -8.93 15.63
CA TYR A 92 10.13 -8.48 15.36
C TYR A 92 10.48 -7.22 16.17
N ALA A 93 9.60 -6.22 16.17
CA ALA A 93 9.77 -4.97 16.91
C ALA A 93 9.96 -5.22 18.42
N HIS A 94 9.11 -6.07 19.02
CA HIS A 94 9.26 -6.45 20.43
C HIS A 94 10.59 -7.14 20.71
N LYS A 95 10.98 -8.13 19.90
CA LYS A 95 12.24 -8.84 20.08
C LYS A 95 13.46 -7.91 19.96
N PHE A 96 13.45 -7.02 18.97
CA PHE A 96 14.53 -6.07 18.78
C PHE A 96 14.57 -5.03 19.90
N SER A 97 13.41 -4.55 20.34
CA SER A 97 13.26 -3.65 21.49
C SER A 97 13.91 -4.23 22.76
N GLU A 98 13.60 -5.48 23.11
CA GLU A 98 14.18 -6.16 24.28
C GLU A 98 15.72 -6.25 24.22
N GLN A 99 16.27 -6.40 23.01
CA GLN A 99 17.72 -6.55 22.80
C GLN A 99 18.47 -5.22 22.79
N ASN A 100 17.80 -4.12 22.45
CA ASN A 100 18.43 -2.82 22.18
C ASN A 100 17.92 -1.69 23.07
N TRP A 101 16.97 -1.95 23.98
CA TRP A 101 16.40 -0.99 24.92
C TRP A 101 15.75 0.24 24.25
N VAL A 102 15.06 0.00 23.13
CA VAL A 102 14.29 1.02 22.37
C VAL A 102 12.80 0.72 22.47
N ASP A 103 11.92 1.70 22.28
CA ASP A 103 10.48 1.45 22.23
C ASP A 103 10.13 0.61 20.98
N PRO A 104 9.37 -0.50 21.08
CA PRO A 104 8.96 -1.26 19.91
C PRO A 104 8.19 -0.41 18.87
N ALA A 105 7.46 0.62 19.29
CA ALA A 105 6.73 1.52 18.41
C ALA A 105 7.64 2.40 17.54
N GLU A 106 8.91 2.61 17.93
CA GLU A 106 9.92 3.28 17.08
C GLU A 106 10.38 2.37 15.93
N ILE A 107 10.22 1.05 16.07
CA ILE A 107 10.57 0.06 15.04
C ILE A 107 9.35 -0.20 14.16
N TRP A 108 8.23 -0.55 14.79
CA TRP A 108 6.95 -0.77 14.13
C TRP A 108 5.78 -0.40 15.04
N ASN A 109 5.00 0.60 14.64
CA ASN A 109 3.82 1.00 15.38
C ASN A 109 2.66 -0.01 15.17
N ASN A 110 1.94 -0.33 16.24
CA ASN A 110 0.80 -1.25 16.18
C ASN A 110 -0.42 -0.71 15.41
N LYS A 111 -0.39 0.55 14.95
CA LYS A 111 -1.43 1.12 14.08
C LYS A 111 -1.16 0.96 12.58
N TRP A 112 -0.02 0.40 12.19
CA TRP A 112 0.41 0.32 10.79
C TRP A 112 0.12 -1.07 10.21
N LEU A 113 -0.80 -1.15 9.24
CA LEU A 113 -1.06 -2.37 8.47
C LEU A 113 -0.37 -2.29 7.09
N PRO A 114 0.61 -3.18 6.78
CA PRO A 114 1.35 -3.12 5.53
C PRO A 114 0.56 -3.73 4.36
N ILE A 115 0.02 -2.88 3.49
CA ILE A 115 -0.81 -3.30 2.35
C ILE A 115 -0.05 -3.37 1.03
N PHE A 116 1.13 -2.72 0.94
CA PHE A 116 2.10 -3.00 -0.11
C PHE A 116 3.49 -3.19 0.48
N SER A 117 4.33 -3.95 -0.20
CA SER A 117 5.72 -4.19 0.21
C SER A 117 6.67 -4.37 -0.95
N PHE A 118 7.94 -4.04 -0.70
CA PHE A 118 9.08 -4.28 -1.57
C PHE A 118 10.36 -4.29 -0.72
N ASP A 119 11.17 -5.35 -0.75
CA ASP A 119 12.46 -5.48 -0.04
C ASP A 119 12.59 -4.65 1.26
N LYS A 120 11.83 -5.04 2.31
CA LYS A 120 11.79 -4.39 3.64
C LYS A 120 11.23 -2.97 3.69
N GLU A 121 10.77 -2.44 2.57
CA GLU A 121 9.93 -1.26 2.50
C GLU A 121 8.45 -1.65 2.50
N TYR A 122 7.67 -0.85 3.21
CA TYR A 122 6.25 -1.07 3.38
C TYR A 122 5.49 0.22 3.14
N ILE A 123 4.32 0.05 2.53
CA ILE A 123 3.31 1.09 2.39
C ILE A 123 2.14 0.64 3.25
N CYS A 124 1.88 1.40 4.30
CA CYS A 124 0.95 1.03 5.35
C CYS A 124 -0.25 1.95 5.34
N ILE A 125 -1.42 1.42 5.63
CA ILE A 125 -2.52 2.26 6.13
C ILE A 125 -2.35 2.46 7.63
N ILE A 126 -2.70 3.66 8.09
CA ILE A 126 -2.73 4.00 9.50
C ILE A 126 -4.16 3.81 10.02
N SER A 127 -4.30 3.01 11.07
CA SER A 127 -5.55 2.88 11.80
C SER A 127 -5.82 4.12 12.66
N ASP A 128 -7.01 4.70 12.50
CA ASP A 128 -7.49 5.84 13.28
C ASP A 128 -8.94 5.60 13.71
N GLU A 129 -9.15 5.49 15.01
CA GLU A 129 -10.48 5.30 15.60
C GLU A 129 -11.41 6.50 15.38
N ASN A 130 -10.84 7.69 15.11
CA ASN A 130 -11.60 8.91 14.89
C ASN A 130 -11.95 9.14 13.41
N ASN A 131 -11.38 8.37 12.50
CA ASN A 131 -11.60 8.51 11.07
C ASN A 131 -11.75 7.14 10.40
N ILE A 132 -13.00 6.70 10.31
CA ILE A 132 -13.36 5.41 9.70
C ILE A 132 -13.62 5.50 8.20
N GLU A 133 -13.60 6.68 7.61
CA GLU A 133 -13.88 6.85 6.17
C GLU A 133 -12.59 6.72 5.35
N VAL A 134 -11.52 7.38 5.79
CA VAL A 134 -10.24 7.43 5.05
C VAL A 134 -9.06 7.10 5.96
N SER A 135 -8.05 6.45 5.40
CA SER A 135 -6.79 6.16 6.11
C SER A 135 -5.63 6.89 5.47
N GLN A 136 -4.86 7.63 6.27
CA GLN A 136 -3.56 8.12 5.83
C GLN A 136 -2.66 6.93 5.46
N VAL A 137 -1.81 7.15 4.47
CA VAL A 137 -0.88 6.15 3.95
C VAL A 137 0.55 6.55 4.28
N LEU A 138 1.26 5.62 4.92
CA LEU A 138 2.62 5.76 5.41
C LEU A 138 3.59 4.95 4.55
N HIS A 139 4.79 5.47 4.31
CA HIS A 139 5.94 4.69 3.89
C HIS A 139 6.85 4.40 5.09
N LYS A 140 7.31 3.15 5.22
CA LYS A 140 8.26 2.72 6.24
C LYS A 140 9.31 1.79 5.65
N LEU A 141 10.57 2.18 5.77
CA LEU A 141 11.73 1.30 5.56
C LEU A 141 12.12 0.63 6.89
N MET A 142 12.29 -0.70 6.89
CA MET A 142 12.79 -1.42 8.06
C MET A 142 14.31 -1.28 8.18
N GLY A 143 14.79 -0.98 9.39
CA GLY A 143 16.22 -0.84 9.68
C GLY A 143 16.83 0.52 9.29
N GLY A 144 16.02 1.47 8.81
CA GLY A 144 16.46 2.84 8.53
C GLY A 144 15.30 3.75 8.16
N GLY A 145 15.51 5.06 8.23
CA GLY A 145 14.53 6.08 7.87
C GLY A 145 13.38 6.23 8.87
N GLU A 146 12.96 7.48 9.06
CA GLU A 146 11.74 7.79 9.79
C GLU A 146 10.51 7.37 8.97
N PRO A 147 9.41 6.94 9.61
CA PRO A 147 8.14 6.73 8.92
C PRO A 147 7.64 8.06 8.31
N ILE A 148 7.24 8.04 7.03
CA ILE A 148 6.79 9.25 6.31
C ILE A 148 5.34 9.05 5.86
N ILE A 149 4.42 9.92 6.28
CA ILE A 149 3.08 9.97 5.69
C ILE A 149 3.24 10.47 4.25
N LYS A 150 2.91 9.63 3.27
CA LYS A 150 3.05 9.97 1.85
C LYS A 150 1.74 10.42 1.21
N TYR A 151 0.62 9.92 1.70
CA TYR A 151 -0.70 10.24 1.18
C TYR A 151 -1.71 10.48 2.30
N THR A 152 -2.65 11.39 2.06
CA THR A 152 -3.73 11.70 3.02
C THR A 152 -4.85 10.67 3.01
N SER A 153 -4.98 9.88 1.93
CA SER A 153 -5.96 8.81 1.78
C SER A 153 -5.51 7.77 0.74
N LEU A 154 -6.16 6.60 0.72
CA LEU A 154 -5.93 5.61 -0.36
C LEU A 154 -6.44 6.14 -1.70
N ALA A 155 -7.55 6.87 -1.73
CA ALA A 155 -8.05 7.45 -2.98
C ALA A 155 -7.02 8.41 -3.60
N ASN A 156 -6.34 9.23 -2.80
CA ASN A 156 -5.30 10.13 -3.28
C ASN A 156 -4.04 9.37 -3.73
N MET A 157 -3.69 8.27 -3.04
CA MET A 157 -2.63 7.36 -3.48
C MET A 157 -2.96 6.77 -4.86
N MET A 158 -4.14 6.15 -5.02
CA MET A 158 -4.52 5.53 -6.29
C MET A 158 -4.71 6.55 -7.41
N ARG A 159 -5.21 7.75 -7.10
CA ARG A 159 -5.27 8.85 -8.07
C ARG A 159 -3.90 9.22 -8.61
N THR A 160 -2.92 9.36 -7.70
CA THR A 160 -1.53 9.66 -8.07
C THR A 160 -0.97 8.58 -8.98
N ILE A 161 -1.11 7.30 -8.57
CA ILE A 161 -0.61 6.16 -9.33
C ILE A 161 -1.27 6.07 -10.72
N ALA A 162 -2.60 6.24 -10.80
CA ALA A 162 -3.34 6.23 -12.06
C ALA A 162 -2.84 7.31 -13.03
N GLU A 163 -2.64 8.53 -12.53
CA GLU A 163 -2.13 9.63 -13.35
C GLU A 163 -0.67 9.40 -13.77
N CYS A 164 0.17 8.84 -12.90
CA CYS A 164 1.54 8.50 -13.27
C CYS A 164 1.58 7.48 -14.42
N TYR A 165 0.72 6.46 -14.42
CA TYR A 165 0.62 5.52 -15.53
C TYR A 165 0.11 6.16 -16.83
N GLU A 166 -0.92 6.99 -16.75
CA GLU A 166 -1.54 7.62 -17.93
C GLU A 166 -0.65 8.68 -18.58
N THR A 167 0.21 9.32 -17.79
CA THR A 167 1.14 10.36 -18.26
C THR A 167 2.53 9.82 -18.61
N GLY A 168 2.73 8.51 -18.49
CA GLY A 168 4.02 7.86 -18.79
C GLY A 168 5.11 8.17 -17.77
N ILE A 169 4.75 8.67 -16.58
CA ILE A 169 5.69 8.80 -15.45
C ILE A 169 6.05 7.42 -14.91
N TYR A 170 5.08 6.51 -14.86
CA TYR A 170 5.32 5.08 -14.71
C TYR A 170 5.29 4.45 -16.10
N TYR A 171 6.34 3.73 -16.46
CA TYR A 171 6.50 3.19 -17.82
C TYR A 171 7.22 1.85 -17.80
N VAL A 172 7.05 1.07 -18.87
CA VAL A 172 7.81 -0.16 -19.08
C VAL A 172 9.09 0.20 -19.84
N SER A 173 10.24 -0.16 -19.29
CA SER A 173 11.55 0.08 -19.91
C SER A 173 11.80 -0.84 -21.10
N GLU A 174 12.88 -0.59 -21.85
CA GLU A 174 13.30 -1.45 -22.96
C GLU A 174 13.58 -2.91 -22.54
N HIS A 175 13.82 -3.14 -21.24
CA HIS A 175 14.05 -4.45 -20.66
C HIS A 175 12.79 -5.15 -20.17
N GLY A 176 11.62 -4.48 -20.24
CA GLY A 176 10.34 -5.01 -19.78
C GLY A 176 10.05 -4.72 -18.31
N ASP A 177 10.97 -4.04 -17.61
CA ASP A 177 10.83 -3.69 -16.21
C ASP A 177 9.97 -2.44 -16.03
N LEU A 178 9.25 -2.35 -14.92
CA LEU A 178 8.45 -1.19 -14.60
C LEU A 178 9.30 -0.13 -13.89
N GLU A 179 9.44 1.03 -14.52
CA GLU A 179 10.27 2.15 -14.07
C GLU A 179 9.45 3.41 -13.76
N ILE A 180 10.10 4.38 -13.11
CA ILE A 180 9.49 5.59 -12.56
C ILE A 180 10.40 6.81 -12.78
N ASP A 181 9.82 7.92 -13.26
CA ASP A 181 10.38 9.26 -13.07
C ASP A 181 10.00 9.77 -11.68
N GLU A 182 10.87 9.55 -10.69
CA GLU A 182 10.58 9.83 -9.27
C GLU A 182 10.24 11.30 -9.01
N ILE A 183 10.93 12.23 -9.70
CA ILE A 183 10.73 13.67 -9.50
C ILE A 183 9.34 14.07 -9.95
N ARG A 184 8.91 13.59 -11.13
CA ARG A 184 7.56 13.90 -11.63
C ARG A 184 6.48 13.17 -10.84
N ALA A 185 6.74 11.94 -10.42
CA ALA A 185 5.81 11.21 -9.57
C ALA A 185 5.57 11.94 -8.24
N ASP A 186 6.62 12.50 -7.65
CA ASP A 186 6.51 13.27 -6.41
C ASP A 186 5.74 14.58 -6.60
N GLN A 187 5.88 15.25 -7.76
CA GLN A 187 5.09 16.44 -8.09
C GLN A 187 3.58 16.13 -8.18
N ILE A 188 3.19 15.05 -8.85
CA ILE A 188 1.78 14.62 -8.91
C ILE A 188 1.28 14.23 -7.52
N ARG A 189 2.10 13.55 -6.73
CA ARG A 189 1.77 13.21 -5.34
C ARG A 189 1.45 14.46 -4.53
N LEU A 190 2.34 15.46 -4.54
CA LEU A 190 2.16 16.70 -3.78
C LEU A 190 0.90 17.47 -4.23
N GLN A 191 0.56 17.47 -5.52
CA GLN A 191 -0.65 18.10 -6.04
C GLN A 191 -1.95 17.57 -5.39
N TYR A 192 -1.97 16.31 -4.95
CA TYR A 192 -3.15 15.68 -4.35
C TYR A 192 -3.07 15.48 -2.85
N ASN A 193 -1.92 15.77 -2.25
CA ASN A 193 -1.66 15.52 -0.86
C ASN A 193 -1.07 16.80 -0.27
N ASP A 194 -1.95 17.72 0.11
CA ASP A 194 -1.63 18.87 0.98
C ASP A 194 -1.28 18.35 2.39
N LEU A 195 -0.17 17.62 2.47
CA LEU A 195 0.46 17.26 3.71
C LEU A 195 1.27 18.48 4.10
N PHE A 196 0.85 19.15 5.18
CA PHE A 196 1.43 20.38 5.71
C PHE A 196 2.91 20.54 5.34
N GLU A 197 3.22 21.48 4.44
CA GLU A 197 4.55 22.03 4.28
C GLU A 197 4.92 22.75 5.58
N ASN A 198 5.33 22.02 6.61
CA ASN A 198 5.95 22.59 7.79
C ASN A 198 7.27 21.87 8.00
N TYR A 199 8.29 22.44 7.34
CA TYR A 199 9.69 22.34 7.72
C TYR A 199 9.91 22.73 9.19
#